data_AF-A0A392S7B3-F1
#
_entry.id   AF-A0A392S7B3-F1
#
_cell.length_a   1.000
_cell.length_b   1.000
_cell.length_c   1.000
_cell.angle_alpha   90.00
_cell.angle_beta   90.00
_cell.angle_gamma   90.00
#
_symmetry.space_group_name_H-M   'P 1'
#
loop_
_entity.id
_entity.type
_entity.pdbx_description
1 polymer ?
#
loop_
_entity_poly.entity_id
_entity_poly.type
_entity_poly.pdbx_seq_one_letter_code
_entity_poly.pdbx_strand_id
1 'polypeptide(L)'
;EPLRTYLERFNKAAVEVKTDDMMKLYLLDRGLRRGSDFAKAVGIEEIKILDTFFEKAQKYIAYEEKQVAAEVRRPKSQDEAGPSRRGGDKRKEERIRESKPPPSKFTGYT
;
A
#
# COMPACT_ATOMS: atom_id res chain seq x y z
N GLU A 1 -14.77 -2.60 -3.05
CA GLU A 1 -14.78 -1.80 -4.29
C GLU A 1 -13.86 -0.61 -4.07
N PRO A 2 -12.98 -0.25 -5.01
CA PRO A 2 -12.11 0.93 -4.89
C PRO A 2 -12.91 2.22 -4.82
N LEU A 3 -12.36 3.26 -4.18
CA LEU A 3 -13.05 4.55 -4.06
C LEU A 3 -13.40 5.15 -5.42
N ARG A 4 -12.50 5.00 -6.40
CA ARG A 4 -12.66 5.50 -7.77
C ARG A 4 -13.93 4.98 -8.45
N THR A 5 -14.13 3.67 -8.45
CA THR A 5 -15.29 3.01 -9.10
C THR A 5 -16.61 3.43 -8.44
N TYR A 6 -16.61 3.59 -7.11
CA TYR A 6 -17.78 4.11 -6.39
C TYR A 6 -18.13 5.53 -6.84
N LEU A 7 -17.14 6.44 -6.93
CA LEU A 7 -17.36 7.83 -7.34
C LEU A 7 -17.79 7.95 -8.81
N GLU A 8 -17.28 7.11 -9.71
CA GLU A 8 -17.70 7.07 -11.12
C GLU A 8 -19.20 6.72 -11.25
N ARG A 9 -19.68 5.70 -10.51
CA ARG A 9 -21.11 5.37 -10.47
C ARG A 9 -21.95 6.47 -9.79
N PHE A 10 -21.43 7.04 -8.69
CA PHE A 10 -22.10 8.12 -7.96
C PHE A 10 -22.31 9.34 -8.86
N ASN A 11 -21.26 9.81 -9.54
CA ASN A 11 -21.33 10.97 -10.43
C ASN A 11 -22.29 10.73 -11.61
N LYS A 12 -22.31 9.51 -12.18
CA LYS A 12 -23.27 9.15 -13.23
C LYS A 12 -24.72 9.30 -12.75
N ALA A 13 -25.06 8.73 -11.59
CA ALA A 13 -26.39 8.83 -11.01
C ALA A 13 -26.74 10.27 -10.58
N ALA A 14 -25.76 11.02 -10.04
CA ALA A 14 -25.92 12.40 -9.60
C ALA A 14 -26.26 13.36 -10.75
N VAL A 15 -25.72 13.10 -11.95
CA VAL A 15 -26.03 13.82 -13.20
C VAL A 15 -27.42 13.43 -13.74
N GLU A 16 -27.74 12.14 -13.76
CA GLU A 16 -29.03 11.62 -14.23
C GLU A 16 -30.22 12.19 -13.42
N VAL A 17 -30.07 12.24 -12.09
CA VAL A 17 -31.10 12.74 -11.15
C VAL A 17 -31.05 14.27 -10.98
N LYS A 18 -30.08 14.97 -11.61
CA LYS A 18 -29.85 16.43 -11.46
C LYS A 18 -29.78 16.89 -10.00
N THR A 19 -28.87 16.29 -9.24
CA THR A 19 -28.70 16.58 -7.81
C THR A 19 -27.91 17.87 -7.54
N ASP A 20 -28.34 18.63 -6.54
CA ASP A 20 -27.61 19.78 -5.99
C ASP A 20 -26.39 19.34 -5.16
N ASP A 21 -25.38 20.20 -5.02
CA ASP A 21 -24.13 19.85 -4.33
C ASP A 21 -24.32 19.56 -2.84
N MET A 22 -25.26 20.24 -2.17
CA MET A 22 -25.64 19.92 -0.78
C MET A 22 -26.27 18.51 -0.67
N MET A 23 -27.04 18.10 -1.68
CA MET A 23 -27.60 16.75 -1.75
C MET A 23 -26.50 15.72 -2.03
N LYS A 24 -25.55 16.03 -2.93
CA LYS A 24 -24.38 15.17 -3.19
C LYS A 24 -23.56 14.94 -1.92
N LEU A 25 -23.25 16.00 -1.18
CA LEU A 25 -22.54 15.94 0.10
C LEU A 25 -23.22 15.00 1.10
N TYR A 26 -24.53 15.17 1.31
CA TYR A 26 -25.33 14.32 2.19
C TYR A 26 -25.38 12.85 1.73
N LEU A 27 -25.49 12.61 0.42
CA LEU A 27 -25.49 11.25 -0.14
C LEU A 27 -24.10 10.58 -0.09
N LEU A 28 -23.00 11.35 -0.17
CA LEU A 28 -21.63 10.86 0.00
C LEU A 28 -21.36 10.49 1.46
N ASP A 29 -21.74 11.34 2.42
CA ASP A 29 -21.62 11.08 3.86
C ASP A 29 -22.34 9.78 4.27
N ARG A 30 -23.57 9.58 3.77
CA ARG A 30 -24.35 8.36 4.02
C ARG A 30 -23.94 7.15 3.18
N GLY A 31 -23.44 7.38 1.98
CA GLY A 31 -23.10 6.33 1.01
C GLY A 31 -21.75 5.69 1.25
N LEU A 32 -20.83 6.41 1.90
CA LEU A 32 -19.56 5.86 2.35
C LEU A 32 -19.78 4.97 3.59
N ARG A 33 -19.18 3.78 3.56
CA ARG A 33 -19.23 2.87 4.72
C ARG A 33 -18.48 3.50 5.89
N ARG A 34 -19.20 3.76 6.99
CA ARG A 34 -18.62 4.12 8.29
C ARG A 34 -17.54 3.11 8.67
N GLY A 35 -16.37 3.60 9.05
CA GLY A 35 -15.21 2.75 9.38
C GLY A 35 -14.44 2.18 8.18
N SER A 36 -14.77 2.55 6.94
CA SER A 36 -13.87 2.33 5.79
C SER A 36 -12.57 3.13 5.95
N ASP A 37 -11.47 2.65 5.37
CA ASP A 37 -10.16 3.30 5.54
C ASP A 37 -10.11 4.70 4.91
N PHE A 38 -10.86 4.93 3.83
CA PHE A 38 -11.12 6.28 3.33
C PHE A 38 -11.89 7.14 4.35
N ALA A 39 -12.97 6.64 4.95
CA ALA A 39 -13.72 7.41 5.96
C ALA A 39 -12.87 7.76 7.20
N LYS A 40 -11.95 6.87 7.60
CA LYS A 40 -10.93 7.16 8.62
C LYS A 40 -9.96 8.24 8.16
N ALA A 41 -9.39 8.09 6.96
CA ALA A 41 -8.37 9.00 6.41
C ALA A 41 -8.90 10.41 6.09
N VAL A 42 -10.18 10.53 5.71
CA VAL A 42 -10.84 11.80 5.46
C VAL A 42 -11.09 12.56 6.77
N GLY A 43 -11.27 11.85 7.89
CA GLY A 43 -11.77 12.43 9.12
C GLY A 43 -13.16 13.03 8.87
N ILE A 44 -14.18 12.18 8.71
CA ILE A 44 -15.57 12.62 8.50
C ILE A 44 -16.10 13.23 9.81
N GLU A 45 -15.69 14.47 10.06
CA GLU A 45 -16.16 15.30 11.17
C GLU A 45 -17.23 16.29 10.69
N GLU A 46 -17.19 16.69 9.40
CA GLU A 46 -18.32 17.19 8.59
C GLU A 46 -17.81 17.48 7.16
N ILE A 47 -18.40 16.86 6.13
CA ILE A 47 -18.05 17.18 4.73
C ILE A 47 -18.78 18.46 4.29
N LYS A 48 -18.25 19.62 4.68
CA LYS A 48 -18.90 20.93 4.42
C LYS A 48 -18.76 21.43 2.98
N ILE A 49 -17.74 20.98 2.25
CA ILE A 49 -17.37 21.52 0.94
C ILE A 49 -17.03 20.37 -0.01
N LEU A 50 -17.75 20.29 -1.14
CA LEU A 50 -17.66 19.22 -2.15
C LEU A 50 -16.23 19.13 -2.75
N ASP A 51 -15.58 20.26 -3.00
CA ASP A 51 -14.21 20.30 -3.53
C ASP A 51 -13.20 19.70 -2.56
N THR A 52 -13.28 20.03 -1.26
CA THR A 52 -12.37 19.48 -0.24
C THR A 52 -12.51 17.96 -0.09
N PHE A 53 -13.71 17.43 -0.38
CA PHE A 53 -13.94 15.99 -0.47
C PHE A 53 -13.24 15.39 -1.68
N PHE A 54 -13.41 15.97 -2.87
CA PHE A 54 -12.79 15.47 -4.10
C PHE A 54 -11.26 15.54 -4.06
N GLU A 55 -10.67 16.58 -3.46
CA GLU A 55 -9.23 16.64 -3.22
C GLU A 55 -8.73 15.46 -2.36
N LYS A 56 -9.41 15.18 -1.24
CA LYS A 56 -9.07 14.06 -0.36
C LYS A 56 -9.27 12.73 -1.08
N ALA A 57 -10.34 12.59 -1.86
CA ALA A 57 -10.63 11.41 -2.67
C ALA A 57 -9.53 11.15 -3.71
N GLN A 58 -9.09 12.17 -4.47
CA GLN A 58 -7.99 12.02 -5.43
C GLN A 58 -6.68 11.58 -4.77
N LYS A 59 -6.31 12.21 -3.64
CA LYS A 59 -5.12 11.85 -2.86
C LYS A 59 -5.19 10.38 -2.38
N TYR A 60 -6.36 9.93 -1.95
CA TYR A 60 -6.57 8.55 -1.50
C TYR A 60 -6.61 7.53 -2.65
N ILE A 61 -7.22 7.85 -3.79
CA ILE A 61 -7.20 7.00 -5.01
C ILE A 61 -5.76 6.78 -5.47
N ALA A 62 -4.94 7.84 -5.52
CA ALA A 62 -3.53 7.72 -5.87
C ALA A 62 -2.73 6.86 -4.87
N TYR A 63 -3.12 6.86 -3.59
CA TYR A 63 -2.57 5.96 -2.58
C TYR A 63 -3.01 4.50 -2.80
N GLU A 64 -4.30 4.22 -3.02
CA GLU A 64 -4.80 2.86 -3.32
C GLU A 64 -4.12 2.29 -4.58
N GLU A 65 -4.10 3.04 -5.69
CA GLU A 65 -3.49 2.61 -6.95
C GLU A 65 -1.98 2.34 -6.78
N LYS A 66 -1.26 3.15 -6.00
CA LYS A 66 0.16 2.92 -5.69
C LYS A 66 0.38 1.68 -4.82
N GLN A 67 -0.47 1.44 -3.83
CA GLN A 67 -0.37 0.26 -2.96
C GLN A 67 -0.62 -1.03 -3.76
N VAL A 68 -1.67 -1.06 -4.58
CA VAL A 68 -1.98 -2.19 -5.47
C VAL A 68 -0.84 -2.45 -6.45
N ALA A 69 -0.28 -1.42 -7.07
CA ALA A 69 0.87 -1.56 -7.97
C ALA A 69 2.14 -2.08 -7.25
N ALA A 70 2.37 -1.66 -6.00
CA ALA A 70 3.49 -2.13 -5.18
C ALA A 70 3.32 -3.59 -4.73
N GLU A 71 2.09 -4.02 -4.45
CA GLU A 71 1.74 -5.40 -4.10
C GLU A 71 1.90 -6.34 -5.30
N VAL A 72 1.40 -5.95 -6.48
CA VAL A 72 1.59 -6.70 -7.74
C VAL A 72 3.08 -6.82 -8.12
N ARG A 73 3.90 -5.82 -7.78
CA ARG A 73 5.35 -5.83 -8.06
C ARG A 73 6.17 -6.65 -7.06
N ARG A 74 5.61 -7.06 -5.91
CA ARG A 74 6.31 -7.96 -4.98
C ARG A 74 6.28 -9.39 -5.54
N PRO A 75 7.42 -10.02 -5.85
CA PRO A 75 7.41 -11.43 -6.22
C PRO A 75 6.97 -12.29 -5.03
N LYS A 76 6.03 -13.21 -5.25
CA LYS A 76 5.64 -14.25 -4.30
C LYS A 76 6.79 -15.25 -4.13
N SER A 77 7.75 -14.90 -3.29
CA SER A 77 8.90 -15.76 -2.97
C SER A 77 9.49 -15.42 -1.60
N GLN A 78 8.66 -15.41 -0.56
CA GLN A 78 9.13 -15.28 0.82
C GLN A 78 8.15 -15.82 1.88
N ASP A 79 7.67 -17.05 1.68
CA ASP A 79 7.17 -17.92 2.78
C ASP A 79 7.54 -19.37 2.45
N GLU A 80 8.82 -19.69 2.69
CA GLU A 80 9.39 -21.03 2.92
C GLU A 80 10.85 -20.80 3.37
N ALA A 81 11.00 -20.38 4.64
CA ALA A 81 12.28 -19.98 5.21
C ALA A 81 13.15 -21.19 5.62
N GLY A 82 13.63 -21.96 4.65
CA GLY A 82 14.68 -22.97 4.84
C GLY A 82 16.09 -22.39 4.68
N PRO A 83 16.98 -22.43 5.69
CA PRO A 83 18.33 -21.88 5.59
C PRO A 83 19.28 -22.82 4.81
N SER A 84 19.07 -22.94 3.49
CA SER A 84 19.83 -23.88 2.65
C SER A 84 21.23 -23.36 2.30
N ARG A 85 22.21 -23.73 3.14
CA ARG A 85 23.65 -23.60 2.83
C ARG A 85 24.08 -24.68 1.82
N ARG A 86 24.29 -24.32 0.56
CA ARG A 86 25.06 -25.07 -0.47
C ARG A 86 25.40 -24.10 -1.62
N GLY A 87 26.60 -24.02 -2.19
CA GLY A 87 27.83 -24.78 -1.95
C GLY A 87 28.43 -25.33 -3.26
N GLY A 88 29.43 -24.64 -3.82
CA GLY A 88 30.18 -25.05 -5.04
C GLY A 88 29.54 -24.62 -6.37
N ASP A 89 30.28 -24.46 -7.47
CA ASP A 89 31.74 -24.53 -7.69
C ASP A 89 32.11 -23.90 -9.07
N LYS A 90 33.39 -23.55 -9.31
CA LYS A 90 33.98 -23.13 -10.63
C LYS A 90 33.50 -21.75 -11.12
N ARG A 91 34.30 -20.71 -11.35
CA ARG A 91 35.75 -20.50 -11.54
C ARG A 91 36.06 -19.00 -11.22
N LYS A 92 37.27 -18.43 -11.33
CA LYS A 92 38.51 -18.91 -11.96
C LYS A 92 39.72 -18.87 -10.99
N GLU A 93 40.61 -17.90 -11.18
CA GLU A 93 41.98 -17.78 -10.66
C GLU A 93 42.49 -16.39 -11.08
N GLU A 94 42.64 -15.45 -10.15
CA GLU A 94 43.70 -14.44 -10.21
C GLU A 94 44.08 -13.96 -8.80
N ARG A 95 45.35 -14.21 -8.47
CA ARG A 95 46.26 -13.41 -7.64
C ARG A 95 45.97 -13.13 -6.13
N ILE A 96 46.87 -13.72 -5.32
CA ILE A 96 47.75 -13.01 -4.37
C ILE A 96 47.18 -12.62 -2.98
N ARG A 97 47.52 -13.48 -2.01
CA ARG A 97 48.04 -13.22 -0.64
C ARG A 97 47.11 -12.87 0.54
N GLU A 98 47.63 -13.28 1.71
CA GLU A 98 47.36 -12.82 3.08
C GLU A 98 46.05 -13.24 3.77
N SER A 99 46.00 -14.54 4.06
CA SER A 99 45.96 -15.06 5.44
C SER A 99 45.36 -14.15 6.52
N LYS A 100 44.08 -14.33 6.84
CA LYS A 100 43.51 -13.94 8.14
C LYS A 100 43.04 -15.21 8.88
N PRO A 101 43.45 -15.42 10.14
CA PRO A 101 43.06 -16.61 10.89
C PRO A 101 41.56 -16.61 11.23
N PRO A 102 40.94 -17.79 11.45
CA PRO A 102 39.54 -17.88 11.82
C PRO A 102 39.26 -17.22 13.19
N PRO A 103 38.07 -16.63 13.40
CA PRO A 103 37.73 -15.97 14.65
C PRO A 103 37.70 -16.97 15.82
N SER A 104 38.52 -16.69 16.84
CA SER A 104 38.61 -17.49 18.06
C SER A 104 37.26 -17.55 18.79
N LYS A 105 36.82 -18.76 19.16
CA LYS A 105 35.67 -18.96 20.05
C LYS A 105 36.17 -19.22 21.47
N PHE A 106 36.38 -18.14 22.23
CA PHE A 106 36.59 -18.25 23.67
C PHE A 106 35.23 -18.37 24.39
N THR A 107 34.87 -19.60 24.77
CA THR A 107 33.74 -19.86 25.68
C THR A 107 34.28 -20.00 27.10
N GLY A 108 34.23 -18.92 27.87
CA GLY A 108 34.59 -18.96 29.28
C GLY A 108 33.51 -19.66 30.11
N TYR A 109 33.90 -20.70 30.85
CA TYR A 109 33.12 -21.31 31.93
C TYR A 109 33.98 -21.37 33.18
N THR A 110 33.72 -20.45 34.11
CA THR A 110 34.06 -20.49 35.55
C THR A 110 33.11 -19.54 36.25
#